data_AF-A0A1W9YP44-F1
#
_entry.id   AF-A0A1W9YP44-F1
#
_cell.length_a   1.000
_cell.length_b   1.000
_cell.length_c   1.000
_cell.angle_alpha   90.00
_cell.angle_beta   90.00
_cell.angle_gamma   90.00
#
_symmetry.space_group_name_H-M   'P 1'
#
loop_
_entity.id
_entity.type
_entity.pdbx_description
1 polymer ?
#
loop_
_entity_poly.entity_id
_entity_poly.type
_entity_poly.pdbx_seq_one_letter_code
_entity_poly.pdbx_strand_id
1 'polypeptide(L)'
;VAKPTIAEMARRGTPFAGVLYCGLALTSRGVRVVEFNARFGDPETQVVLARLRTPLAGVLLASAAGTLGETEPLTWDDGAA
;
A
#
# COMPACT_ATOMS: atom_id res chain seq x y z
N VAL A 1 -5.20 9.28 2.43
CA VAL A 1 -6.54 8.65 2.54
C VAL A 1 -6.57 7.43 3.46
N ALA A 2 -5.56 6.54 3.45
CA ALA A 2 -5.55 5.31 4.26
C ALA A 2 -5.22 5.49 5.76
N LYS A 3 -4.45 6.53 6.14
CA LYS A 3 -3.96 6.72 7.53
C LYS A 3 -5.05 6.63 8.61
N PRO A 4 -6.23 7.27 8.47
CA PRO A 4 -7.29 7.18 9.48
C PRO A 4 -7.80 5.74 9.68
N THR A 5 -7.96 4.98 8.59
CA THR A 5 -8.39 3.58 8.64
C THR A 5 -7.36 2.72 9.39
N ILE A 6 -6.08 2.85 9.05
CA ILE A 6 -5.00 2.08 9.71
C ILE A 6 -4.91 2.43 11.20
N ALA A 7 -5.01 3.72 11.55
CA ALA A 7 -4.99 4.17 12.94
C ALA A 7 -6.17 3.60 13.74
N GLU A 8 -7.38 3.59 13.17
CA GLU A 8 -8.57 3.04 13.83
C GLU A 8 -8.48 1.53 14.01
N MET A 9 -7.95 0.80 13.02
CA MET A 9 -7.69 -0.64 13.12
C MET A 9 -6.73 -0.96 14.27
N ALA A 10 -5.63 -0.19 14.39
CA ALA A 10 -4.70 -0.32 15.51
C ALA A 10 -5.39 0.00 16.85
N ARG A 11 -6.17 1.09 16.92
CA ARG A 11 -6.91 1.49 18.12
C ARG A 11 -7.90 0.42 18.60
N ARG A 12 -8.47 -0.36 17.68
CA ARG A 12 -9.38 -1.48 17.97
C ARG A 12 -8.68 -2.78 18.36
N GLY A 13 -7.35 -2.80 18.42
CA GLY A 13 -6.57 -4.00 18.73
C GLY A 13 -6.44 -4.97 17.55
N THR A 14 -6.73 -4.53 16.34
CA THR A 14 -6.63 -5.33 15.10
C THR A 14 -5.72 -4.63 14.10
N PRO A 15 -4.42 -4.43 14.41
CA PRO A 15 -3.51 -3.71 13.51
C PRO A 15 -3.42 -4.41 12.15
N PHE A 16 -3.42 -3.63 11.08
CA PHE A 16 -3.30 -4.16 9.72
C PHE A 16 -1.82 -4.28 9.31
N ALA A 17 -1.42 -5.44 8.80
CA ALA A 17 -0.13 -5.67 8.19
C ALA A 17 -0.32 -6.32 6.82
N GLY A 18 0.35 -5.79 5.79
CA GLY A 18 0.22 -6.23 4.40
C GLY A 18 -0.15 -5.10 3.44
N VAL A 19 -0.78 -5.44 2.32
CA VAL A 19 -1.15 -4.49 1.27
C VAL A 19 -2.58 -4.01 1.48
N LEU A 20 -2.75 -2.73 1.82
CA LEU A 20 -4.04 -2.06 1.86
C LEU A 20 -4.27 -1.34 0.52
N TYR A 21 -4.91 -2.03 -0.41
CA TYR A 21 -5.28 -1.45 -1.70
C TYR A 21 -6.50 -0.54 -1.53
N CYS A 22 -6.36 0.72 -1.92
CA CYS A 22 -7.40 1.74 -1.77
C CYS A 22 -8.04 2.02 -3.13
N GLY A 23 -9.29 1.60 -3.33
CA GLY A 23 -10.10 2.03 -4.47
C GLY A 23 -10.53 3.47 -4.26
N LEU A 24 -10.09 4.39 -5.13
CA LEU A 24 -10.31 5.83 -4.98
C LEU A 24 -11.08 6.39 -6.18
N ALA A 25 -12.03 7.28 -5.88
CA ALA A 25 -12.71 8.11 -6.87
C ALA A 25 -12.25 9.56 -6.73
N LEU A 26 -11.80 10.17 -7.83
CA LEU A 26 -11.58 11.60 -7.90
C LEU A 26 -12.90 12.30 -8.22
N THR A 27 -13.38 13.15 -7.31
CA THR A 27 -14.64 13.89 -7.47
C THR A 27 -14.39 15.38 -7.48
N SER A 28 -15.39 16.18 -7.86
CA SER A 28 -15.34 17.65 -7.75
C SER A 28 -15.15 18.16 -6.31
N ARG A 29 -15.39 17.31 -5.30
CA ARG A 29 -15.18 17.62 -3.87
C ARG A 29 -13.89 16.98 -3.31
N GLY A 30 -12.99 16.56 -4.19
CA GLY A 30 -11.73 15.89 -3.87
C GLY A 30 -11.81 14.37 -3.91
N VAL A 31 -10.71 13.72 -3.51
CA VAL A 31 -10.58 12.27 -3.50
C VAL A 31 -11.53 11.64 -2.45
N ARG A 32 -12.18 10.54 -2.82
CA ARG A 32 -13.04 9.73 -1.95
C ARG A 32 -12.63 8.27 -2.04
N VAL A 33 -12.76 7.55 -0.92
CA VAL A 33 -12.58 6.09 -0.89
C VAL A 33 -13.88 5.45 -1.39
N VAL A 34 -13.75 4.55 -2.36
CA VAL A 34 -14.82 3.66 -2.80
C VAL A 34 -14.81 2.41 -1.93
N GLU A 35 -13.65 1.77 -1.84
CA GLU A 35 -13.47 0.52 -1.09
C GLU A 35 -12.00 0.32 -0.67
N PHE A 36 -11.81 -0.66 0.21
CA PHE A 36 -10.49 -1.18 0.57
C PHE A 36 -10.42 -2.67 0.26
N ASN A 37 -9.30 -3.11 -0.30
CA ASN A 37 -8.97 -4.52 -0.45
C ASN A 37 -7.73 -4.85 0.41
N ALA A 38 -7.77 -5.97 1.13
CA ALA A 38 -6.73 -6.41 2.07
C ALA A 38 -5.65 -7.30 1.42
N ARG A 39 -5.37 -7.06 0.14
CA ARG A 39 -4.43 -7.83 -0.69
C ARG A 39 -3.94 -6.96 -1.86
N PHE A 40 -2.97 -7.50 -2.60
CA PHE A 40 -2.62 -6.97 -3.91
C PHE A 40 -3.85 -6.91 -4.83
N GLY A 41 -3.95 -5.81 -5.58
CA GLY A 41 -4.93 -5.63 -6.66
C GLY A 41 -4.54 -6.46 -7.88
N ASP A 42 -5.50 -6.77 -8.74
CA ASP A 42 -5.27 -7.46 -10.02
C ASP A 42 -6.26 -6.85 -11.02
N PRO A 43 -5.81 -6.27 -12.16
CA PRO A 43 -4.45 -6.34 -12.74
C PRO A 43 -3.48 -5.21 -12.35
N GLU A 44 -3.77 -4.43 -11.32
CA GLU A 44 -2.96 -3.24 -11.01
C GLU A 44 -1.56 -3.58 -10.49
N THR A 45 -1.42 -4.71 -9.79
CA THR A 45 -0.13 -5.11 -9.21
C THR A 45 0.91 -5.39 -10.27
N GLN A 46 0.53 -5.98 -11.41
CA GLN A 46 1.46 -6.30 -12.50
C GLN A 46 2.22 -5.05 -12.95
N VAL A 47 1.51 -3.97 -13.27
CA VAL A 47 2.12 -2.73 -13.81
C VAL A 47 2.87 -1.93 -12.76
N VAL A 48 2.44 -1.98 -11.50
CA VAL A 48 3.14 -1.30 -10.39
C VAL A 48 4.45 -2.02 -10.07
N LEU A 49 4.41 -3.35 -9.88
CA LEU A 49 5.60 -4.12 -9.51
C LEU A 49 6.62 -4.20 -10.65
N ALA A 50 6.19 -4.11 -11.91
CA ALA A 50 7.11 -4.01 -13.05
C ALA A 50 8.05 -2.80 -12.97
N ARG A 51 7.69 -1.76 -12.19
CA ARG A 51 8.48 -0.54 -12.00
C ARG A 51 9.29 -0.55 -10.70
N LEU A 52 9.11 -1.54 -9.84
CA LEU A 52 9.77 -1.58 -8.54
C LEU A 52 11.20 -2.13 -8.70
N ARG A 53 12.21 -1.29 -8.43
CA ARG A 53 13.61 -1.74 -8.41
C ARG A 53 14.00 -2.36 -7.07
N THR A 54 13.43 -1.86 -5.98
CA THR A 54 13.69 -2.44 -4.65
C THR A 54 13.21 -3.90 -4.59
N PRO A 55 14.04 -4.85 -4.13
CA PRO A 55 13.62 -6.24 -3.98
C PRO A 55 12.39 -6.38 -3.08
N LEU A 56 11.25 -6.80 -3.67
CA LEU A 56 9.95 -6.85 -2.98
C LEU A 56 9.98 -7.74 -1.73
N ALA A 57 10.72 -8.85 -1.76
CA ALA A 57 10.79 -9.81 -0.65
C ALA A 57 11.21 -9.15 0.68
N GLY A 58 12.18 -8.23 0.64
CA GLY A 58 12.62 -7.51 1.84
C GLY A 58 11.54 -6.60 2.41
N VAL A 59 10.78 -5.92 1.54
CA VAL A 59 9.67 -5.05 1.93
C VAL A 59 8.54 -5.86 2.57
N LEU A 60 8.20 -7.01 1.97
CA LEU A 60 7.17 -7.91 2.51
C LEU A 60 7.58 -8.49 3.87
N LEU A 61 8.84 -8.89 4.01
CA LEU A 61 9.38 -9.38 5.29
C LEU A 61 9.33 -8.29 6.37
N ALA A 62 9.77 -7.07 6.06
CA ALA A 62 9.73 -5.95 7.00
C ALA A 62 8.28 -5.60 7.39
N SER A 63 7.33 -5.68 6.45
CA SER A 63 5.91 -5.51 6.76
C SER A 63 5.38 -6.59 7.69
N ALA A 64 5.75 -7.86 7.48
CA ALA A 64 5.32 -8.97 8.33
C ALA A 64 5.96 -8.91 9.73
N ALA A 65 7.19 -8.38 9.84
CA ALA A 65 7.92 -8.20 11.09
C ALA A 65 7.54 -6.91 11.85
N GLY A 66 6.76 -6.01 11.25
CA GLY A 66 6.41 -4.72 11.86
C GLY A 66 7.53 -3.68 11.83
N THR A 67 8.61 -3.92 11.07
CA THR A 67 9.79 -3.05 10.94
C THR A 67 9.81 -2.25 9.64
N LEU A 68 8.69 -2.22 8.90
CA LEU A 68 8.59 -1.50 7.62
C LEU A 68 8.97 0.00 7.73
N GLY A 69 8.75 0.63 8.89
CA GLY A 69 9.14 2.02 9.12
C GLY A 69 10.65 2.27 9.19
N GLU A 70 11.44 1.19 9.29
CA GLU A 70 12.91 1.23 9.39
C GLU A 70 13.59 0.99 8.04
N THR A 71 12.83 0.63 6.99
CA THR A 71 13.40 0.38 5.67
C THR A 71 13.72 1.67 4.93
N GLU A 72 14.80 1.66 4.16
CA GLU A 72 15.10 2.72 3.20
C GLU A 72 13.92 2.95 2.22
N PRO A 73 13.76 4.19 1.69
CA PRO A 73 12.75 4.47 0.68
C PRO A 73 12.82 3.52 -0.53
N LEU A 74 11.66 3.16 -1.06
CA LEU A 74 11.56 2.32 -2.24
C LEU A 74 12.12 3.05 -3.47
N THR A 75 12.94 2.35 -4.25
CA THR A 75 13.50 2.82 -5.52
C THR A 75 12.67 2.27 -6.67
N TRP A 76 12.37 3.12 -7.64
CA TRP A 76 11.48 2.82 -8.77
C TRP A 76 12.15 3.19 -10.11
N ASP A 77 11.65 2.61 -11.20
CA ASP A 77 11.96 3.05 -12.56
C ASP A 77 11.15 4.31 -12.94
N ASP A 78 11.83 5.26 -13.57
CA ASP A 78 11.27 6.55 -14.01
C ASP A 78 10.35 6.43 -15.25
N GLY A 79 10.35 5.27 -15.92
CA GLY A 79 9.52 5.02 -17.10
C GLY A 79 8.01 5.04 -16.80
N ALA A 80 7.20 5.44 -17.77
CA ALA A 80 5.76 5.26 -17.74
C ALA A 80 5.36 3.88 -18.30
N ALA A 81 4.30 3.29 -17.75
CA ALA A 81 3.61 2.14 -18.34
C ALA A 81 2.55 2.63 -19.34
#